data_AF-A0A813F8V0-F1
#
_entry.id   AF-A0A813F8V0-F1
#
_cell.length_a   1.000
_cell.length_b   1.000
_cell.length_c   1.000
_cell.angle_alpha   90.00
_cell.angle_beta   90.00
_cell.angle_gamma   90.00
#
_symmetry.space_group_name_H-M   'P 1'
#
loop_
_entity.id
_entity.type
_entity.pdbx_description
1 polymer ?
#
loop_
_entity_poly.entity_id
_entity_poly.type
_entity_poly.pdbx_seq_one_letter_code
_entity_poly.pdbx_strand_id
1 'polypeptide(L)'
;MTYLSDVEEGGATHFPELGIEVKPKAGRALLWADVVADKPLMRDPRTTHEALPVIKGTKYVANTWFEQYDRHANEAANCCESPDPDDDEEDGELSSHLHGISCLVLAEKVEEEIGNFDDQRSSEWKHEQIAQRMQQAAVELYGKTSAAFKDDFVARLAKVKVAKESFGAVEACKVLIEHYDLI
;
A
#
# COMPACT_ATOMS: atom_id res chain seq x y z
N MET A 1 8.30 20.69 -2.68
CA MET A 1 9.05 19.98 -3.74
C MET A 1 10.36 20.70 -4.04
N THR A 2 11.46 19.97 -4.20
CA THR A 2 12.80 20.51 -4.52
C THR A 2 13.35 19.84 -5.77
N TYR A 3 13.87 20.62 -6.72
CA TYR A 3 14.59 20.12 -7.88
C TYR A 3 16.05 19.84 -7.53
N LEU A 4 16.52 18.64 -7.86
CA LEU A 4 17.88 18.17 -7.55
C LEU A 4 18.78 18.15 -8.79
N SER A 5 18.23 18.39 -9.98
CA SER A 5 18.99 18.51 -11.22
C SER A 5 18.53 19.69 -12.07
N ASP A 6 19.45 20.18 -12.90
CA ASP A 6 19.12 21.02 -14.04
C ASP A 6 18.63 20.10 -15.18
N VAL A 7 17.52 20.47 -15.81
CA VAL A 7 16.96 19.73 -16.96
C VAL A 7 17.22 20.54 -18.22
N GLU A 8 17.74 19.89 -19.27
CA GLU A 8 18.14 20.57 -20.50
C GLU A 8 16.93 21.05 -21.31
N GLU A 9 15.91 20.20 -21.44
CA GLU A 9 14.69 20.52 -22.18
C GLU A 9 13.45 19.81 -21.61
N GLY A 10 12.34 20.54 -21.50
CA GLY A 10 11.10 20.05 -20.91
C GLY A 10 11.14 19.96 -19.37
N GLY A 11 10.36 19.04 -18.81
CA GLY A 11 10.39 18.68 -17.39
C GLY A 11 9.76 19.68 -16.42
N ALA A 12 9.12 20.75 -16.90
CA ALA A 12 8.53 21.77 -16.05
C ALA A 12 7.43 21.21 -15.15
N THR A 13 7.23 21.83 -13.99
CA THR A 13 5.98 21.65 -13.23
C THR A 13 5.02 22.74 -13.68
N HIS A 14 3.87 22.32 -14.20
CA HIS A 14 2.85 23.21 -14.74
C HIS A 14 1.64 23.23 -13.79
N PHE A 15 1.14 24.44 -13.48
CA PHE A 15 -0.07 24.70 -12.72
C PHE A 15 -1.10 25.33 -13.67
N PRO A 16 -1.98 24.52 -14.30
CA PRO A 16 -2.85 25.00 -15.38
C PRO A 16 -3.77 26.14 -14.96
N GLU A 17 -4.40 26.01 -13.79
CA GLU A 17 -5.34 27.00 -13.25
C GLU A 17 -4.67 28.33 -12.88
N LEU A 18 -3.36 28.32 -12.62
CA LEU A 18 -2.57 29.52 -12.34
C LEU A 18 -1.85 30.05 -13.58
N GLY A 19 -1.78 29.28 -14.67
CA GLY A 19 -0.98 29.59 -15.85
C GLY A 19 0.52 29.71 -15.53
N ILE A 20 1.01 28.94 -14.55
CA ILE A 20 2.40 29.00 -14.09
C ILE A 20 3.13 27.74 -14.53
N GLU A 21 4.27 27.91 -15.20
CA GLU A 21 5.23 26.83 -15.45
C GLU A 21 6.56 27.13 -14.76
N VAL A 22 7.05 26.16 -14.00
CA VAL A 22 8.34 26.27 -13.32
C VAL A 22 9.31 25.24 -13.87
N LYS A 23 10.34 25.72 -14.56
CA LYS A 23 11.40 24.87 -15.09
C LYS A 23 12.26 24.28 -13.97
N PRO A 24 12.70 23.01 -14.05
CA PRO A 24 13.60 22.42 -13.08
C PRO A 24 14.95 23.11 -13.12
N LYS A 25 15.44 23.48 -11.94
CA LYS A 25 16.79 24.01 -11.74
C LYS A 25 17.31 23.49 -10.41
N ALA A 26 18.50 22.90 -10.39
CA ALA A 26 19.07 22.33 -9.19
C ALA A 26 19.08 23.35 -8.03
N GLY A 27 18.59 22.93 -6.87
CA GLY A 27 18.48 23.76 -5.67
C GLY A 27 17.25 24.67 -5.60
N ARG A 28 16.42 24.74 -6.66
CA ARG A 28 15.15 25.47 -6.60
C ARG A 28 14.09 24.62 -5.87
N ALA A 29 13.36 25.26 -4.97
CA ALA A 29 12.23 24.67 -4.27
C ALA A 29 10.92 25.38 -4.64
N LEU A 30 9.85 24.61 -4.67
CA LEU A 30 8.46 25.05 -4.78
C LEU A 30 7.74 24.63 -3.52
N LEU A 31 6.96 25.57 -2.98
CA LEU A 31 6.08 25.37 -1.85
C LEU A 31 4.71 25.92 -2.23
N TRP A 32 3.68 25.11 -2.03
CA TRP A 32 2.28 25.48 -2.20
C TRP A 32 1.45 24.78 -1.11
N ALA A 33 0.22 25.25 -0.90
CA ALA A 33 -0.73 24.60 0.00
C ALA A 33 -1.77 23.84 -0.84
N ASP A 34 -2.03 22.58 -0.52
CA ASP A 34 -3.00 21.76 -1.25
C ASP A 34 -4.46 22.07 -0.86
N VAL A 35 -4.66 22.83 0.22
CA VAL A 35 -5.98 23.15 0.79
C VAL A 35 -6.21 24.65 0.91
N VAL A 36 -7.48 25.04 0.93
CA VAL A 36 -7.87 26.46 1.09
C VAL A 36 -7.72 26.87 2.56
N ALA A 37 -7.13 28.05 2.81
CA ALA A 37 -6.78 28.51 4.15
C ALA A 37 -7.97 28.60 5.14
N ASP A 38 -9.17 28.94 4.66
CA ASP A 38 -10.39 29.03 5.48
C ASP A 38 -11.18 27.71 5.55
N LYS A 39 -10.83 26.74 4.70
CA LYS A 39 -11.49 25.43 4.59
C LYS A 39 -10.43 24.34 4.47
N PRO A 40 -9.79 23.96 5.59
CA PRO A 40 -8.61 23.11 5.57
C PRO A 40 -8.88 21.66 5.14
N LEU A 41 -10.15 21.22 5.09
CA LEU A 41 -10.56 19.92 4.56
C LEU A 41 -10.90 19.97 3.06
N MET A 42 -10.75 21.13 2.42
CA MET A 42 -11.16 21.37 1.04
C MET A 42 -9.91 21.63 0.20
N ARG A 43 -9.70 20.80 -0.81
CA ARG A 43 -8.65 20.96 -1.81
C ARG A 43 -8.73 22.34 -2.47
N ASP A 44 -7.59 23.00 -2.65
CA ASP A 44 -7.49 24.20 -3.47
C ASP A 44 -7.31 23.80 -4.95
N PRO A 45 -8.32 23.98 -5.82
CA PRO A 45 -8.20 23.56 -7.22
C PRO A 45 -7.12 24.31 -7.98
N ARG A 46 -6.70 25.49 -7.52
CA ARG A 46 -5.67 26.30 -8.19
C ARG A 46 -4.29 25.67 -8.12
N THR A 47 -4.03 24.80 -7.14
CA THR A 47 -2.75 24.13 -6.97
C THR A 47 -2.68 22.77 -7.66
N THR A 48 -3.70 22.43 -8.47
CA THR A 48 -3.63 21.34 -9.46
C THR A 48 -2.37 21.53 -10.31
N HIS A 49 -1.55 20.49 -10.40
CA HIS A 49 -0.29 20.56 -11.12
C HIS A 49 0.06 19.24 -11.78
N GLU A 50 0.89 19.35 -12.82
CA GLU A 50 1.39 18.22 -13.59
C GLU A 50 2.90 18.35 -13.81
N ALA A 51 3.57 17.21 -13.99
CA ALA A 51 4.94 17.17 -14.45
C ALA A 51 4.93 17.04 -15.98
N LEU A 52 5.36 18.09 -16.68
CA LEU A 52 5.52 18.03 -18.13
C LEU A 52 6.65 17.06 -18.53
N PRO A 53 6.56 16.42 -19.71
CA PRO A 53 7.57 15.48 -20.18
C PRO A 53 8.97 16.09 -20.21
N VAL A 54 9.97 15.30 -19.79
CA VAL A 54 11.38 15.63 -20.02
C VAL A 54 11.71 15.27 -21.47
N ILE A 55 12.08 16.27 -22.25
CA ILE A 55 12.47 16.07 -23.66
C ILE A 55 13.94 15.70 -23.75
N LYS A 56 14.78 16.33 -22.91
CA LYS A 56 16.23 16.10 -22.88
C LYS A 56 16.83 16.27 -21.48
N GLY A 57 17.71 15.35 -21.12
CA GLY A 57 18.37 15.29 -19.80
C GLY A 57 17.63 14.39 -18.81
N THR A 58 17.92 14.56 -17.51
CA THR A 58 17.33 13.76 -16.42
C THR A 58 16.81 14.66 -15.31
N LYS A 59 15.58 14.43 -14.88
CA LYS A 59 14.93 15.18 -13.78
C LYS A 59 14.98 14.38 -12.48
N TYR A 60 15.68 14.90 -11.49
CA TYR A 60 15.63 14.41 -10.11
C TYR A 60 14.87 15.41 -9.24
N VAL A 61 13.93 14.92 -8.44
CA VAL A 61 13.10 15.71 -7.52
C VAL A 61 13.00 15.04 -6.17
N ALA A 62 12.86 15.83 -5.11
CA ALA A 62 12.45 15.39 -3.80
C ALA A 62 11.15 16.09 -3.39
N ASN A 63 10.12 15.31 -3.11
CA ASN A 63 8.85 15.81 -2.59
C ASN A 63 8.82 15.62 -1.08
N THR A 64 8.32 16.64 -0.39
CA THR A 64 8.12 16.62 1.05
C THR A 64 6.75 17.22 1.29
N TRP A 65 5.91 16.46 1.98
CA TRP A 65 4.55 16.83 2.33
C TRP A 65 4.51 17.22 3.80
N PHE A 66 3.72 18.25 4.10
CA PHE A 66 3.46 18.69 5.46
C PHE A 66 1.98 18.48 5.73
N GLU A 67 1.68 17.55 6.63
CA GLU A 67 0.31 17.21 6.95
C GLU A 67 -0.21 18.07 8.09
N GLN A 68 -1.50 18.41 8.01
CA GLN A 68 -2.15 19.24 9.03
C GLN A 68 -2.35 18.48 10.35
N TYR A 69 -2.53 17.17 10.27
CA TYR A 69 -2.80 16.29 11.40
C TYR A 69 -1.76 15.18 11.46
N ASP A 70 -1.74 14.47 12.58
CA ASP A 70 -0.85 13.33 12.77
C ASP A 70 -1.28 12.16 11.88
N ARG A 71 -0.52 11.93 10.81
CA ARG A 71 -0.75 10.85 9.86
C ARG A 71 -0.81 9.49 10.55
N HIS A 72 0.14 9.20 11.43
CA HIS A 72 0.25 7.89 12.05
C HIS A 72 -0.90 7.63 13.02
N ALA A 73 -1.37 8.67 13.72
CA ALA A 73 -2.58 8.57 14.52
C ALA A 73 -3.82 8.35 13.64
N ASN A 74 -3.91 9.01 12.47
CA ASN A 74 -5.03 8.86 11.54
C ASN A 74 -5.06 7.48 10.85
N GLU A 75 -3.90 6.97 10.44
CA GLU A 75 -3.70 5.62 9.90
C GLU A 75 -4.07 4.57 10.95
N ALA A 76 -3.54 4.69 12.17
CA ALA A 76 -3.84 3.76 13.27
C ALA A 76 -5.33 3.78 13.70
N ALA A 77 -6.03 4.89 13.45
CA ALA A 77 -7.44 5.04 13.76
C ALA A 77 -8.37 4.64 12.59
N ASN A 78 -7.84 4.13 11.48
CA ASN A 78 -8.59 3.76 10.26
C ASN A 78 -9.51 4.89 9.73
N CYS A 79 -9.15 6.15 10.00
CA CYS A 79 -10.04 7.29 9.79
C CYS A 79 -10.05 7.83 8.35
N CYS A 80 -9.08 7.42 7.52
CA CYS A 80 -8.85 7.97 6.18
C CYS A 80 -9.04 6.96 5.04
N GLU A 81 -9.43 5.72 5.33
CA GLU A 81 -9.79 4.73 4.31
C GLU A 81 -11.21 5.02 3.81
N SER A 82 -11.38 6.11 3.07
CA SER A 82 -12.38 6.12 2.01
C SER A 82 -11.70 5.61 0.75
N PRO A 83 -12.25 4.61 0.04
CA PRO A 83 -11.61 4.06 -1.14
C PRO A 83 -11.33 5.16 -2.16
N ASP A 84 -10.07 5.26 -2.60
CA ASP A 84 -9.67 6.13 -3.70
C ASP A 84 -10.34 5.57 -4.96
N PRO A 85 -11.15 6.34 -5.71
CA PRO A 85 -11.87 5.83 -6.88
C PRO A 85 -10.96 5.42 -8.05
N ASP A 86 -9.66 5.69 -7.96
CA ASP A 86 -8.64 5.40 -8.98
C ASP A 86 -7.67 4.26 -8.57
N ASP A 87 -7.82 3.66 -7.38
CA ASP A 87 -7.05 2.46 -6.99
C ASP A 87 -7.67 1.20 -7.63
N ASP A 88 -6.85 0.46 -8.37
CA ASP A 88 -7.25 -0.68 -9.20
C ASP A 88 -8.06 -1.75 -8.44
N GLU A 89 -9.16 -2.20 -9.06
CA GLU A 89 -10.22 -3.12 -8.58
C GLU A 89 -9.77 -4.57 -8.17
N GLU A 90 -8.50 -4.85 -7.85
CA GLU A 90 -8.09 -6.22 -7.45
C GLU A 90 -8.30 -6.54 -5.95
N ASP A 91 -8.48 -5.52 -5.10
CA ASP A 91 -8.69 -5.65 -3.65
C ASP A 91 -10.17 -5.48 -3.22
N GLY A 92 -11.10 -5.30 -4.15
CA GLY A 92 -12.49 -4.91 -3.87
C GLY A 92 -13.28 -5.91 -2.99
N GLU A 93 -13.01 -7.21 -3.10
CA GLU A 93 -13.70 -8.23 -2.29
C GLU A 93 -13.12 -8.33 -0.87
N LEU A 94 -11.80 -8.08 -0.71
CA LEU A 94 -11.14 -8.17 0.57
C LEU A 94 -11.36 -6.89 1.39
N SER A 95 -11.21 -5.72 0.77
CA SER A 95 -11.48 -4.41 1.40
C SER A 95 -12.93 -4.24 1.86
N SER A 96 -13.89 -4.92 1.21
CA SER A 96 -15.30 -4.92 1.62
C SER A 96 -15.67 -5.98 2.66
N HIS A 97 -14.78 -6.94 2.94
CA HIS A 97 -15.01 -7.98 3.92
C HIS A 97 -14.74 -7.48 5.36
N LEU A 98 -15.57 -7.91 6.32
CA LEU A 98 -15.51 -7.46 7.73
C LEU A 98 -14.11 -7.58 8.35
N HIS A 99 -13.38 -8.63 7.98
CA HIS A 99 -12.03 -8.90 8.49
C HIS A 99 -10.92 -8.69 7.46
N GLY A 100 -11.22 -8.22 6.25
CA GLY A 100 -10.24 -8.23 5.16
C GLY A 100 -9.05 -7.31 5.40
N ILE A 101 -9.29 -6.03 5.71
CA ILE A 101 -8.21 -5.07 6.04
C ILE A 101 -7.40 -5.54 7.26
N SER A 102 -8.09 -5.97 8.33
CA SER A 102 -7.42 -6.47 9.53
C SER A 102 -6.61 -7.74 9.26
N CYS A 103 -7.07 -8.61 8.36
CA CYS A 103 -6.30 -9.76 7.92
C CYS A 103 -5.05 -9.34 7.15
N LEU A 104 -5.17 -8.40 6.20
CA LEU A 104 -4.04 -7.91 5.41
C LEU A 104 -2.91 -7.40 6.31
N VAL A 105 -3.23 -6.53 7.27
CA VAL A 105 -2.25 -6.00 8.23
C VAL A 105 -1.57 -7.12 9.02
N LEU A 106 -2.33 -8.14 9.45
CA LEU A 106 -1.76 -9.28 10.17
C LEU A 106 -0.90 -10.16 9.26
N ALA A 107 -1.29 -10.37 8.01
CA ALA A 107 -0.59 -11.18 7.03
C ALA A 107 0.73 -10.52 6.59
N GLU A 108 0.73 -9.22 6.31
CA GLU A 108 1.95 -8.46 6.02
C GLU A 108 2.94 -8.52 7.19
N LYS A 109 2.43 -8.43 8.43
CA LYS A 109 3.25 -8.61 9.62
C LYS A 109 3.86 -10.01 9.72
N VAL A 110 3.15 -11.05 9.27
CA VAL A 110 3.72 -12.41 9.19
C VAL A 110 4.89 -12.45 8.20
N GLU A 111 4.77 -11.80 7.05
CA GLU A 111 5.86 -11.73 6.07
C GLU A 111 7.08 -10.98 6.61
N GLU A 112 6.87 -9.90 7.37
CA GLU A 112 7.96 -9.15 8.01
C GLU A 112 8.67 -9.99 9.09
N GLU A 113 7.92 -10.72 9.93
CA GLU A 113 8.48 -11.49 11.06
C GLU A 113 9.17 -12.80 10.62
N ILE A 114 8.61 -13.50 9.63
CA ILE A 114 9.01 -14.88 9.27
C ILE A 114 9.64 -14.96 7.87
N GLY A 115 9.15 -14.12 6.96
CA GLY A 115 9.50 -14.10 5.54
C GLY A 115 8.29 -14.32 4.63
N ASN A 116 8.44 -13.90 3.37
CA ASN A 116 7.38 -13.92 2.35
C ASN A 116 6.72 -15.30 2.18
N PHE A 117 5.41 -15.29 1.91
CA PHE A 117 4.63 -16.52 1.75
C PHE A 117 5.05 -17.35 0.52
N ASP A 118 5.58 -16.72 -0.53
CA ASP A 118 5.99 -17.34 -1.79
C ASP A 118 7.52 -17.58 -1.90
N ASP A 119 8.29 -17.41 -0.81
CA ASP A 119 9.75 -17.58 -0.84
C ASP A 119 10.13 -19.00 -1.29
N GLN A 120 10.65 -19.11 -2.51
CA GLN A 120 11.07 -20.37 -3.13
C GLN A 120 12.17 -21.10 -2.35
N ARG A 121 12.90 -20.39 -1.46
CA ARG A 121 13.97 -20.93 -0.62
C ARG A 121 13.50 -21.28 0.78
N SER A 122 12.22 -21.10 1.09
CA SER A 122 11.64 -21.46 2.37
C SER A 122 11.79 -22.96 2.64
N SER A 123 12.05 -23.31 3.90
CA SER A 123 12.08 -24.68 4.39
C SER A 123 10.71 -25.08 4.95
N GLU A 124 10.44 -26.39 5.05
CA GLU A 124 9.17 -26.91 5.60
C GLU A 124 8.83 -26.33 6.97
N TRP A 125 9.83 -26.15 7.85
CA TRP A 125 9.63 -25.53 9.16
C TRP A 125 9.14 -24.07 9.06
N LYS A 126 9.55 -23.32 8.03
CA LYS A 126 9.09 -21.93 7.84
C LYS A 126 7.63 -21.92 7.42
N HIS A 127 7.22 -22.78 6.50
CA HIS A 127 5.81 -22.93 6.13
C HIS A 127 4.94 -23.27 7.35
N GLU A 128 5.44 -24.14 8.22
CA GLU A 128 4.76 -24.49 9.47
C GLU A 128 4.56 -23.27 10.39
N GLN A 129 5.59 -22.43 10.54
CA GLN A 129 5.52 -21.22 11.37
C GLN A 129 4.60 -20.16 10.76
N ILE A 130 4.67 -19.96 9.45
CA ILE A 130 3.78 -19.06 8.71
C ILE A 130 2.32 -19.51 8.90
N ALA A 131 2.02 -20.79 8.67
CA ALA A 131 0.67 -21.33 8.86
C ALA A 131 0.19 -21.21 10.32
N GLN A 132 1.08 -21.42 11.29
CA GLN A 132 0.77 -21.23 12.71
C GLN A 132 0.45 -19.77 13.03
N ARG A 133 1.19 -18.82 12.46
CA ARG A 133 0.97 -17.39 12.68
C ARG A 133 -0.33 -16.92 12.02
N MET A 134 -0.62 -17.40 10.81
CA MET A 134 -1.91 -17.17 10.14
C MET A 134 -3.09 -17.77 10.92
N GLN A 135 -2.91 -18.95 11.52
CA GLN A 135 -3.93 -19.53 12.41
C GLN A 135 -4.16 -18.66 13.66
N GLN A 136 -3.10 -18.08 14.24
CA GLN A 136 -3.24 -17.14 15.37
C GLN A 136 -3.97 -15.86 14.95
N ALA A 137 -3.68 -15.32 13.76
CA ALA A 137 -4.43 -14.22 13.19
C ALA A 137 -5.93 -14.55 13.06
N ALA A 138 -6.28 -15.78 12.66
CA ALA A 138 -7.68 -16.21 12.64
C ALA A 138 -8.33 -16.21 14.04
N VAL A 139 -7.59 -16.57 15.10
CA VAL A 139 -8.08 -16.48 16.49
C VAL A 139 -8.32 -15.02 16.88
N GLU A 140 -7.42 -14.11 16.51
CA GLU A 140 -7.54 -12.68 16.79
C GLU A 140 -8.76 -12.06 16.06
N LEU A 141 -9.02 -12.46 14.82
CA LEU A 141 -10.10 -11.94 13.98
C LEU A 141 -11.47 -12.58 14.30
N TYR A 142 -11.54 -13.90 14.34
CA TYR A 142 -12.79 -14.65 14.44
C TYR A 142 -13.10 -15.19 15.84
N GLY A 143 -12.13 -15.15 16.76
CA GLY A 143 -12.27 -15.79 18.08
C GLY A 143 -12.33 -17.32 18.03
N LYS A 144 -12.03 -17.93 16.88
CA LYS A 144 -12.08 -19.38 16.64
C LYS A 144 -10.74 -19.88 16.11
N THR A 145 -10.48 -21.17 16.30
CA THR A 145 -9.29 -21.84 15.75
C THR A 145 -9.68 -23.14 15.06
N SER A 146 -9.00 -23.46 13.96
CA SER A 146 -9.20 -24.70 13.20
C SER A 146 -7.85 -25.39 12.99
N ALA A 147 -7.70 -26.60 13.53
CA ALA A 147 -6.49 -27.41 13.30
C ALA A 147 -6.34 -27.78 11.81
N ALA A 148 -7.46 -28.03 11.13
CA ALA A 148 -7.48 -28.35 9.70
C ALA A 148 -6.92 -27.20 8.85
N PHE A 149 -7.22 -25.95 9.21
CA PHE A 149 -6.69 -24.77 8.49
C PHE A 149 -5.17 -24.78 8.41
N LYS A 150 -4.50 -25.10 9.52
CA LYS A 150 -3.04 -25.07 9.58
C LYS A 150 -2.44 -26.09 8.60
N ASP A 151 -2.94 -27.32 8.63
CA ASP A 151 -2.46 -28.38 7.75
C ASP A 151 -2.74 -28.07 6.26
N ASP A 152 -3.94 -27.55 5.97
CA ASP A 152 -4.35 -27.16 4.63
C ASP A 152 -3.53 -25.98 4.08
N PHE A 153 -3.21 -25.00 4.95
CA PHE A 153 -2.41 -23.83 4.59
C PHE A 153 -0.96 -24.23 4.29
N VAL A 154 -0.34 -25.08 5.10
CA VAL A 154 1.01 -25.63 4.82
C VAL A 154 1.03 -26.38 3.49
N ALA A 155 0.02 -27.21 3.22
CA ALA A 155 -0.11 -27.91 1.95
C ALA A 155 -0.26 -26.95 0.77
N ARG A 156 -0.94 -25.81 0.96
CA ARG A 156 -1.09 -24.77 -0.07
C ARG A 156 0.23 -24.04 -0.35
N LEU A 157 0.98 -23.65 0.68
CA LEU A 157 2.32 -23.06 0.52
C LEU A 157 3.28 -24.00 -0.23
N ALA A 158 3.22 -25.30 0.08
CA ALA A 158 4.00 -26.30 -0.64
C ALA A 158 3.62 -26.40 -2.12
N LYS A 159 2.33 -26.29 -2.46
CA LYS A 159 1.87 -26.26 -3.87
C LYS A 159 2.31 -25.00 -4.60
N VAL A 160 2.16 -23.83 -3.99
CA VAL A 160 2.61 -22.54 -4.54
C VAL A 160 4.10 -22.59 -4.87
N LYS A 161 4.91 -23.14 -3.96
CA LYS A 161 6.34 -23.34 -4.18
C LYS A 161 6.64 -24.25 -5.38
N VAL A 162 5.91 -25.35 -5.54
CA VAL A 162 6.11 -26.26 -6.70
C VAL A 162 5.65 -25.60 -8.00
N ALA A 163 4.53 -24.87 -7.96
CA ALA A 163 3.95 -24.19 -9.11
C ALA A 163 4.70 -22.91 -9.51
N LYS A 164 5.53 -22.34 -8.61
CA LYS A 164 6.17 -21.02 -8.76
C LYS A 164 5.15 -19.91 -9.01
N GLU A 165 4.00 -20.01 -8.38
CA GLU A 165 2.95 -18.99 -8.42
C GLU A 165 3.25 -17.89 -7.40
N SER A 166 2.79 -16.68 -7.71
CA SER A 166 2.78 -15.58 -6.74
C SER A 166 1.75 -15.87 -5.66
N PHE A 167 2.11 -15.65 -4.40
CA PHE A 167 1.20 -15.80 -3.26
C PHE A 167 1.64 -14.83 -2.17
N GLY A 168 0.85 -13.78 -1.96
CA GLY A 168 1.14 -12.74 -0.98
C GLY A 168 0.10 -12.69 0.13
N ALA A 169 0.09 -11.57 0.86
CA ALA A 169 -0.85 -11.31 1.95
C ALA A 169 -2.32 -11.35 1.50
N VAL A 170 -2.64 -10.86 0.30
CA VAL A 170 -3.99 -10.84 -0.26
C VAL A 170 -4.52 -12.27 -0.43
N GLU A 171 -3.77 -13.15 -1.08
CA GLU A 171 -4.16 -14.54 -1.29
C GLU A 171 -4.23 -15.31 0.03
N ALA A 172 -3.26 -15.09 0.93
CA ALA A 172 -3.27 -15.68 2.27
C ALA A 172 -4.56 -15.34 3.03
N CYS A 173 -5.01 -14.09 2.93
CA CYS A 173 -6.24 -13.62 3.57
C CYS A 173 -7.51 -14.14 2.92
N LYS A 174 -7.56 -14.23 1.58
CA LYS A 174 -8.67 -14.89 0.87
C LYS A 174 -8.85 -16.33 1.37
N VAL A 175 -7.76 -17.09 1.48
CA VAL A 175 -7.80 -18.48 2.00
C VAL A 175 -8.27 -18.55 3.45
N LEU A 176 -7.81 -17.62 4.30
CA LEU A 176 -8.23 -17.56 5.70
C LEU A 176 -9.72 -17.27 5.82
N ILE A 177 -10.21 -16.24 5.12
CA ILE A 177 -11.60 -15.81 5.18
C ILE A 177 -12.52 -16.91 4.62
N GLU A 178 -12.20 -17.46 3.44
CA GLU A 178 -12.95 -18.58 2.85
C GLU A 178 -13.10 -19.76 3.82
N HIS A 179 -12.06 -20.07 4.59
CA HIS A 179 -12.10 -21.18 5.55
C HIS A 179 -12.96 -20.89 6.77
N TYR A 180 -12.81 -19.70 7.37
CA TYR A 180 -13.42 -19.36 8.66
C TYR A 180 -14.83 -18.79 8.55
N ASP A 181 -15.24 -18.24 7.40
CA ASP A 181 -16.63 -17.82 7.17
C ASP A 181 -17.59 -19.01 7.05
N LEU A 182 -17.07 -20.20 6.72
CA LEU A 182 -17.85 -21.43 6.54
C LEU A 182 -18.05 -22.24 7.85
N ILE A 183 -17.45 -21.82 8.98
CA ILE A 183 -17.45 -22.55 10.27
C ILE A 183 -17.75 -21.66 11.48
#